data_AF-A0A7C1V0R2-F1
#
_entry.id   AF-A0A7C1V0R2-F1
#
_cell.length_a   1.000
_cell.length_b   1.000
_cell.length_c   1.000
_cell.angle_alpha   90.00
_cell.angle_beta   90.00
_cell.angle_gamma   90.00
#
_symmetry.space_group_name_H-M   'P 1'
#
loop_
_entity.id
_entity.type
_entity.pdbx_description
1 polymer ?
#
loop_
_entity_poly.entity_id
_entity_poly.type
_entity_poly.pdbx_seq_one_letter_code
_entity_poly.pdbx_strand_id
1 'polypeptide(L)'
;MNIFLKENGMVDFGVDNIFRELIYEDFEFKNLTHVHEFKPGTRFIYNKNIIETIHIPGHSPGHTAYLIRDNLEVRRAILFVSDIGIERSGPWYGLSHCSLEDVRISIRKMENVYLGNNNGDKILTSGHGTAYFTKQPEIFKKALKRIDGNEEKVLQSFNYDYPLGLKDV
;
A
#
# COMPACT_ATOMS: atom_id res chain seq x y z
N MET A 1 -8.01 16.20 22.12
CA MET A 1 -8.31 15.21 21.08
C MET A 1 -7.13 15.15 20.12
N ASN A 2 -6.58 13.96 19.87
CA ASN A 2 -5.39 13.81 19.04
C ASN A 2 -5.77 14.04 17.57
N ILE A 3 -5.26 15.11 16.95
CA ILE A 3 -5.62 15.54 15.59
C ILE A 3 -5.39 14.41 14.58
N PHE A 4 -4.27 13.67 14.70
CA PHE A 4 -3.95 12.55 13.83
C PHE A 4 -5.04 11.47 13.87
N LEU A 5 -5.43 11.00 15.06
CA LEU A 5 -6.45 9.95 15.19
C LEU A 5 -7.80 10.39 14.60
N LYS A 6 -8.17 11.65 14.81
CA LYS A 6 -9.41 12.21 14.25
C LYS A 6 -9.35 12.30 12.72
N GLU A 7 -8.30 12.89 12.15
CA GLU A 7 -8.15 13.08 10.70
C GLU A 7 -8.08 11.74 9.94
N ASN A 8 -7.60 10.69 10.61
CA ASN A 8 -7.51 9.34 10.07
C ASN A 8 -8.79 8.50 10.27
N GLY A 9 -9.85 9.08 10.84
CA GLY A 9 -11.16 8.42 11.02
C GLY A 9 -11.30 7.58 12.28
N MET A 10 -10.27 7.43 13.11
CA MET A 10 -10.30 6.52 14.26
C MET A 10 -11.34 6.90 15.31
N VAL A 11 -11.59 8.20 15.48
CA VAL A 11 -12.66 8.71 16.35
C VAL A 11 -14.03 8.38 15.78
N ASP A 12 -14.22 8.59 14.48
CA ASP A 12 -15.49 8.33 13.80
C ASP A 12 -15.82 6.83 13.76
N PHE A 13 -14.79 5.98 13.69
CA PHE A 13 -14.92 4.52 13.77
C PHE A 13 -15.05 3.99 15.21
N GLY A 14 -14.89 4.85 16.23
CA GLY A 14 -14.98 4.46 17.64
C GLY A 14 -13.85 3.55 18.13
N VAL A 15 -12.68 3.60 17.48
CA VAL A 15 -11.50 2.76 17.79
C VAL A 15 -10.29 3.57 18.27
N ASP A 16 -10.47 4.87 18.53
CA ASP A 16 -9.42 5.82 18.90
C ASP A 16 -8.63 5.41 20.15
N ASN A 17 -9.26 4.78 21.15
CA ASN A 17 -8.56 4.30 22.33
C ASN A 17 -7.54 3.19 22.01
N ILE A 18 -7.93 2.21 21.19
CA ILE A 18 -7.04 1.10 20.78
C ILE A 18 -5.90 1.64 19.93
N PHE A 19 -6.23 2.52 18.97
CA PHE A 19 -5.21 3.12 18.11
C PHE A 19 -4.32 4.12 18.85
N ARG A 20 -4.75 4.73 19.95
CA ARG A 20 -3.90 5.63 20.74
C ARG A 20 -2.71 4.88 21.32
N GLU A 21 -2.96 3.74 21.95
CA GLU A 21 -1.92 2.88 22.53
C GLU A 21 -0.94 2.42 21.45
N LEU A 22 -1.47 1.83 20.37
CA LEU A 22 -0.64 1.36 19.25
C LEU A 22 0.22 2.48 18.64
N ILE A 23 -0.36 3.66 18.35
CA ILE A 23 0.35 4.72 17.63
C ILE A 23 1.35 5.45 18.54
N TYR A 24 0.96 5.81 19.77
CA TYR A 24 1.77 6.70 20.61
C TYR A 24 2.61 5.97 21.65
N GLU A 25 2.20 4.79 22.08
CA GLU A 25 2.89 4.02 23.12
C GLU A 25 3.75 2.92 22.48
N ASP A 26 3.19 2.12 21.56
CA ASP A 26 3.96 1.03 20.90
C ASP A 26 4.87 1.52 19.77
N PHE A 27 4.35 2.39 18.89
CA PHE A 27 5.12 2.92 17.75
C PHE A 27 5.87 4.21 18.08
N GLU A 28 5.64 4.79 19.27
CA GLU A 28 6.23 6.06 19.71
C GLU A 28 6.10 7.20 18.68
N PHE A 29 4.98 7.24 17.95
CA PHE A 29 4.79 8.18 16.85
C PHE A 29 4.89 9.64 17.31
N LYS A 30 5.62 10.44 16.53
CA LYS A 30 5.76 11.89 16.72
C LYS A 30 5.49 12.59 15.41
N ASN A 31 4.72 13.68 15.48
CA ASN A 31 4.47 14.51 14.31
C ASN A 31 5.78 15.08 13.78
N LEU A 32 5.94 15.03 12.46
CA LEU A 32 7.01 15.74 11.77
C LEU A 32 6.71 17.24 11.75
N THR A 33 7.72 18.06 12.01
CA THR A 33 7.60 19.53 11.93
C THR A 33 7.96 20.08 10.55
N HIS A 34 8.61 19.28 9.72
CA HIS A 34 9.02 19.65 8.37
C HIS A 34 9.07 18.42 7.47
N VAL A 35 8.60 18.56 6.24
CA VAL A 35 8.67 17.53 5.19
C VAL A 35 9.09 18.17 3.87
N HIS A 36 9.90 17.45 3.10
CA HIS A 36 10.16 17.77 1.71
C HIS A 36 9.29 16.90 0.83
N GLU A 37 8.38 17.53 0.09
CA GLU A 37 7.45 16.85 -0.80
C GLU A 37 8.07 16.61 -2.18
N PHE A 38 7.54 15.62 -2.88
CA PHE A 38 7.80 15.42 -4.30
C PHE A 38 6.49 15.05 -5.02
N LYS A 39 6.43 15.35 -6.32
CA LYS A 39 5.31 14.92 -7.16
C LYS A 39 5.61 13.52 -7.69
N PRO A 40 4.71 12.53 -7.55
CA PRO A 40 4.90 11.25 -8.19
C PRO A 40 5.17 11.38 -9.71
N GLY A 41 6.05 10.55 -10.25
CA GLY A 41 6.67 10.74 -11.56
C GLY A 41 8.03 11.47 -11.49
N THR A 42 8.40 12.04 -10.33
CA THR A 42 9.74 12.57 -10.09
C THR A 42 10.78 11.46 -10.23
N ARG A 43 11.87 11.79 -10.91
CA ARG A 43 13.05 10.94 -11.07
C ARG A 43 14.19 11.51 -10.24
N PHE A 44 14.69 10.72 -9.30
CA PHE A 44 15.85 11.05 -8.50
C PHE A 44 17.08 10.33 -9.02
N ILE A 45 18.23 11.01 -9.00
CA ILE A 45 19.52 10.44 -9.40
C ILE A 45 20.47 10.57 -8.21
N TYR A 46 20.93 9.43 -7.71
CA TYR A 46 21.87 9.34 -6.60
C TYR A 46 23.07 8.49 -7.02
N ASN A 47 24.16 9.15 -7.41
CA ASN A 47 25.34 8.51 -8.01
C ASN A 47 24.92 7.63 -9.22
N LYS A 48 25.03 6.31 -9.07
CA LYS A 48 24.64 5.33 -10.09
C LYS A 48 23.17 4.90 -10.03
N ASN A 49 22.43 5.25 -8.98
CA ASN A 49 21.05 4.83 -8.81
C ASN A 49 20.10 5.85 -9.42
N ILE A 50 19.14 5.37 -10.21
CA ILE A 50 17.97 6.13 -10.68
C ILE A 50 16.76 5.58 -9.94
N ILE A 51 16.01 6.47 -9.29
CA ILE A 51 14.74 6.15 -8.63
C ILE A 51 13.63 6.91 -9.36
N GLU A 52 12.76 6.19 -10.05
CA GLU A 52 11.54 6.75 -10.64
C GLU A 52 10.35 6.46 -9.74
N THR A 53 9.62 7.51 -9.37
CA THR A 53 8.42 7.38 -8.54
C THR A 53 7.18 7.14 -9.38
N ILE A 54 6.27 6.29 -8.91
CA ILE A 54 5.03 5.96 -9.60
C ILE A 54 3.87 6.08 -8.60
N HIS A 55 2.93 6.99 -8.87
CA HIS A 55 1.76 7.17 -7.99
C HIS A 55 0.88 5.91 -8.01
N ILE A 56 0.54 5.42 -6.82
CA ILE A 56 -0.30 4.25 -6.60
C ILE A 56 -1.28 4.51 -5.43
N PRO A 57 -2.23 5.44 -5.57
CA PRO A 57 -3.14 5.81 -4.49
C PRO A 57 -4.04 4.63 -4.06
N GLY A 58 -4.70 4.82 -2.92
CA GLY A 58 -5.70 3.90 -2.39
C GLY A 58 -5.37 3.40 -0.99
N HIS A 59 -4.13 2.99 -0.72
CA HIS A 59 -3.66 2.75 0.66
C HIS A 59 -3.57 4.07 1.44
N SER A 60 -3.05 5.11 0.79
CA SER A 60 -3.12 6.50 1.25
C SER A 60 -3.07 7.44 0.04
N PRO A 61 -3.46 8.73 0.17
CA PRO A 61 -3.46 9.67 -0.95
C PRO A 61 -2.09 9.84 -1.63
N GLY A 62 -1.02 9.85 -0.84
CA GLY A 62 0.36 10.01 -1.31
C GLY A 62 1.08 8.70 -1.65
N HIS A 63 0.38 7.56 -1.63
CA HIS A 63 1.03 6.25 -1.75
C HIS A 63 1.77 6.09 -3.10
N THR A 64 3.02 5.65 -3.03
CA THR A 64 3.97 5.72 -4.15
C THR A 64 4.82 4.46 -4.22
N ALA A 65 5.00 3.93 -5.44
CA ALA A 65 5.93 2.87 -5.78
C ALA A 65 7.21 3.45 -6.39
N TYR A 66 8.27 2.65 -6.40
CA TYR A 66 9.59 3.08 -6.83
C TYR A 66 10.19 2.06 -7.78
N LEU A 67 10.59 2.52 -8.96
CA LEU A 67 11.40 1.76 -9.90
C LEU A 67 12.87 2.20 -9.74
N ILE A 68 13.69 1.29 -9.21
CA ILE A 68 15.09 1.56 -8.88
C ILE A 68 15.98 0.83 -9.90
N ARG A 69 16.89 1.56 -10.53
CA ARG A 69 17.81 1.07 -11.57
C ARG A 69 19.23 1.54 -11.33
N ASP A 70 20.21 0.76 -11.77
CA ASP A 70 21.60 1.17 -11.90
C ASP A 70 21.79 1.81 -13.30
N ASN A 71 22.47 2.95 -13.38
CA ASN A 71 22.72 3.70 -14.61
C ASN A 71 24.12 3.44 -15.21
N LEU A 72 25.00 2.77 -14.47
CA LEU A 72 26.36 2.46 -14.89
C LEU A 72 26.50 0.99 -15.28
N GLU A 73 25.75 0.09 -14.64
CA GLU A 73 25.82 -1.34 -14.87
C GLU A 73 24.45 -1.91 -15.26
N VAL A 74 24.44 -2.88 -16.17
CA VAL A 74 23.21 -3.62 -16.51
C VAL A 74 22.90 -4.58 -15.37
N ARG A 75 22.00 -4.15 -14.48
CA ARG A 75 21.45 -4.94 -13.37
C ARG A 75 19.94 -5.03 -13.51
N ARG A 76 19.36 -6.07 -12.92
CA ARG A 76 17.89 -6.16 -12.81
C ARG A 76 17.36 -5.00 -11.99
N ALA A 77 16.31 -4.35 -12.49
CA ALA A 77 15.65 -3.27 -11.78
C ALA A 77 14.89 -3.82 -10.56
N ILE A 78 14.72 -3.00 -9.53
CA ILE A 78 13.85 -3.30 -8.39
C ILE A 78 12.57 -2.50 -8.58
N LEU A 79 11.43 -3.19 -8.56
CA LEU A 79 10.11 -2.58 -8.43
C LEU A 79 9.67 -2.72 -6.97
N PHE A 80 9.79 -1.65 -6.20
CA PHE A 80 9.31 -1.58 -4.83
C PHE A 80 7.89 -0.99 -4.83
N VAL A 81 6.88 -1.82 -4.53
CA VAL A 81 5.47 -1.45 -4.61
C VAL A 81 4.88 -0.99 -3.29
N SER A 82 5.71 -0.70 -2.28
CA SER A 82 5.27 -0.22 -0.96
C SER A 82 4.20 -1.15 -0.38
N ASP A 83 3.17 -0.63 0.29
CA ASP A 83 2.12 -1.40 0.97
C ASP A 83 0.84 -1.55 0.13
N ILE A 84 1.01 -1.80 -1.17
CA ILE A 84 -0.11 -1.95 -2.11
C ILE A 84 -0.91 -3.25 -1.91
N GLY A 85 -0.43 -4.16 -1.07
CA GLY A 85 -1.17 -5.35 -0.67
C GLY A 85 -0.90 -6.62 -1.48
N ILE A 86 0.29 -6.77 -2.07
CA ILE A 86 0.68 -8.03 -2.73
C ILE A 86 1.00 -9.15 -1.72
N GLU A 87 1.17 -8.78 -0.45
CA GLU A 87 1.47 -9.66 0.67
C GLU A 87 0.31 -10.58 1.03
N ARG A 88 0.59 -11.54 1.94
CA ARG A 88 -0.41 -12.49 2.43
C ARG A 88 -1.58 -11.80 3.13
N SER A 89 -1.31 -10.72 3.86
CA SER A 89 -2.30 -9.91 4.57
C SER A 89 -3.23 -9.13 3.63
N GLY A 90 -2.82 -8.87 2.39
CA GLY A 90 -3.50 -7.93 1.51
C GLY A 90 -3.23 -6.47 1.89
N PRO A 91 -3.87 -5.53 1.18
CA PRO A 91 -3.69 -4.10 1.45
C PRO A 91 -4.32 -3.73 2.79
N TRP A 92 -3.69 -2.81 3.52
CA TRP A 92 -4.35 -2.14 4.63
C TRP A 92 -5.16 -0.94 4.11
N TYR A 93 -6.43 -0.87 4.52
CA TYR A 93 -7.38 0.18 4.11
C TYR A 93 -8.22 0.67 5.30
N GLY A 94 -7.59 0.77 6.47
CA GLY A 94 -8.26 1.10 7.74
C GLY A 94 -8.39 2.59 8.06
N LEU A 95 -7.99 3.49 7.15
CA LEU A 95 -8.08 4.94 7.35
C LEU A 95 -9.23 5.53 6.53
N SER A 96 -9.75 6.66 6.98
CA SER A 96 -10.82 7.43 6.32
C SER A 96 -10.54 7.79 4.85
N HIS A 97 -9.27 7.89 4.48
CA HIS A 97 -8.82 8.29 3.15
C HIS A 97 -8.34 7.12 2.29
N CYS A 98 -8.52 5.88 2.76
CA CYS A 98 -8.25 4.70 1.94
C CYS A 98 -9.36 4.51 0.90
N SER A 99 -9.01 3.93 -0.25
CA SER A 99 -9.93 3.67 -1.37
C SER A 99 -9.61 2.33 -2.00
N LEU A 100 -10.51 1.35 -1.83
CA LEU A 100 -10.35 0.01 -2.40
C LEU A 100 -10.32 0.04 -3.93
N GLU A 101 -11.11 0.91 -4.55
CA GLU A 101 -11.12 1.07 -6.00
C GLU A 101 -9.75 1.56 -6.51
N ASP A 102 -9.18 2.58 -5.87
CA ASP A 102 -7.85 3.07 -6.22
C ASP A 102 -6.77 2.01 -5.96
N VAL A 103 -6.88 1.22 -4.88
CA VAL A 103 -5.97 0.08 -4.64
C VAL A 103 -6.05 -0.92 -5.80
N ARG A 104 -7.25 -1.28 -6.28
CA ARG A 104 -7.42 -2.20 -7.40
C ARG A 104 -6.76 -1.67 -8.67
N ILE A 105 -7.00 -0.40 -9.00
CA ILE A 105 -6.37 0.30 -10.14
C ILE A 105 -4.85 0.31 -9.99
N SER A 106 -4.35 0.62 -8.81
CA SER A 106 -2.93 0.68 -8.50
C SER A 106 -2.25 -0.69 -8.61
N ILE A 107 -2.89 -1.76 -8.12
CA ILE A 107 -2.39 -3.15 -8.25
C ILE A 107 -2.26 -3.51 -9.74
N ARG A 108 -3.27 -3.21 -10.56
CA ARG A 108 -3.23 -3.45 -12.02
C ARG A 108 -2.16 -2.62 -12.71
N LYS A 109 -1.98 -1.37 -12.31
CA LYS A 109 -0.91 -0.50 -12.80
C LYS A 109 0.47 -1.10 -12.50
N MET A 110 0.68 -1.63 -11.30
CA MET A 110 1.94 -2.27 -10.92
C MET A 110 2.15 -3.62 -11.60
N GLU A 111 1.09 -4.40 -11.81
CA GLU A 111 1.13 -5.61 -12.64
C GLU A 111 1.65 -5.30 -14.05
N ASN A 112 1.12 -4.25 -14.69
CA ASN A 112 1.56 -3.82 -16.02
C ASN A 112 3.03 -3.35 -16.04
N VAL A 113 3.46 -2.56 -15.06
CA VAL A 113 4.86 -2.12 -14.94
C VAL A 113 5.80 -3.32 -14.72
N TYR A 114 5.41 -4.26 -13.86
CA TYR A 114 6.18 -5.46 -13.58
C TYR A 114 6.34 -6.34 -14.82
N LEU A 115 5.23 -6.57 -15.54
CA LEU A 115 5.19 -7.41 -16.73
C LEU A 115 5.88 -6.80 -17.94
N GLY A 116 5.82 -5.47 -18.10
CA GLY A 116 6.37 -4.76 -19.25
C GLY A 116 7.87 -4.95 -19.43
N ASN A 117 8.32 -5.04 -20.68
CA ASN A 117 9.72 -5.38 -21.01
C ASN A 117 10.66 -4.17 -21.11
N ASN A 118 10.16 -2.94 -20.96
CA ASN A 118 10.92 -1.70 -21.18
C ASN A 118 12.20 -1.57 -20.33
N ASN A 119 12.32 -2.36 -19.25
CA ASN A 119 13.46 -2.34 -18.32
C ASN A 119 13.98 -3.74 -17.99
N GLY A 120 13.69 -4.74 -18.84
CA GLY A 120 14.03 -6.15 -18.56
C GLY A 120 13.22 -6.77 -17.42
N ASP A 121 13.70 -7.93 -16.95
CA ASP A 121 13.17 -8.62 -15.77
C ASP A 121 13.44 -7.81 -14.48
N LYS A 122 12.47 -7.83 -13.55
CA LYS A 122 12.50 -6.98 -12.35
C LYS A 122 12.42 -7.84 -11.10
N ILE A 123 13.17 -7.46 -10.08
CA ILE A 123 12.94 -7.96 -8.72
C ILE A 123 11.74 -7.18 -8.19
N LEU A 124 10.72 -7.87 -7.70
CA LEU A 124 9.56 -7.23 -7.07
C LEU A 124 9.67 -7.34 -5.55
N THR A 125 9.35 -6.27 -4.85
CA THR A 125 9.30 -6.25 -3.38
C THR A 125 8.31 -5.20 -2.89
N SER A 126 7.92 -5.27 -1.63
CA SER A 126 6.88 -4.46 -0.99
C SER A 126 7.28 -4.14 0.45
N GLY A 127 6.53 -3.26 1.12
CA GLY A 127 6.90 -2.78 2.46
C GLY A 127 6.88 -3.88 3.52
N HIS A 128 6.14 -4.96 3.25
CA HIS A 128 6.12 -6.16 4.07
C HIS A 128 6.39 -7.43 3.25
N GLY A 129 6.85 -8.49 3.90
CA GLY A 129 7.03 -9.80 3.27
C GLY A 129 8.36 -9.96 2.53
N THR A 130 8.36 -10.80 1.48
CA THR A 130 9.59 -11.24 0.79
C THR A 130 9.81 -10.54 -0.54
N ALA A 131 11.07 -10.51 -0.99
CA ALA A 131 11.41 -10.10 -2.34
C ALA A 131 11.28 -11.29 -3.32
N TYR A 132 10.69 -11.02 -4.48
CA TYR A 132 10.50 -11.97 -5.57
C TYR A 132 11.61 -11.78 -6.61
N PHE A 133 12.61 -12.65 -6.55
CA PHE A 133 13.72 -12.68 -7.52
C PHE A 133 13.38 -13.44 -8.80
N THR A 134 12.25 -14.14 -8.85
CA THR A 134 11.77 -14.85 -10.05
C THR A 134 10.41 -14.29 -10.42
N LYS A 135 10.21 -14.05 -11.73
CA LYS A 135 8.98 -13.46 -12.25
C LYS A 135 7.76 -14.30 -11.85
N GLN A 136 6.85 -13.69 -11.08
CA GLN A 136 5.67 -14.32 -10.49
C GLN A 136 4.44 -13.42 -10.68
N PRO A 137 3.85 -13.35 -11.89
CA PRO A 137 2.71 -12.46 -12.17
C PRO A 137 1.45 -12.74 -11.35
N GLU A 138 1.26 -13.97 -10.91
CA GLU A 138 0.06 -14.44 -10.22
C GLU A 138 -0.15 -13.80 -8.85
N ILE A 139 0.87 -13.20 -8.25
CA ILE A 139 0.76 -12.48 -6.97
C ILE A 139 -0.22 -11.30 -7.04
N PHE A 140 -0.26 -10.58 -8.16
CA PHE A 140 -1.19 -9.46 -8.36
C PHE A 140 -2.63 -9.97 -8.43
N LYS A 141 -2.85 -11.10 -9.13
CA LYS A 141 -4.15 -11.79 -9.17
C LYS A 141 -4.56 -12.29 -7.78
N LYS A 142 -3.63 -12.85 -7.00
CA LYS A 142 -3.88 -13.28 -5.62
C LYS A 142 -4.25 -12.10 -4.74
N ALA A 143 -3.59 -10.95 -4.89
CA ALA A 143 -3.90 -9.73 -4.15
C ALA A 143 -5.35 -9.28 -4.41
N LEU A 144 -5.74 -9.16 -5.68
CA LEU A 144 -7.11 -8.76 -6.06
C LEU A 144 -8.17 -9.75 -5.56
N LYS A 145 -7.92 -11.06 -5.69
CA LYS A 145 -8.83 -12.09 -5.19
C LYS A 145 -9.05 -11.99 -3.68
N ARG A 146 -8.05 -11.55 -2.90
CA ARG A 146 -8.23 -11.32 -1.46
C ARG A 146 -9.16 -10.15 -1.18
N ILE A 147 -9.02 -9.06 -1.94
CA ILE A 147 -9.93 -7.90 -1.82
C ILE A 147 -11.35 -8.35 -2.14
N ASP A 148 -11.55 -9.06 -3.26
CA ASP A 148 -12.87 -9.60 -3.65
C ASP A 148 -13.45 -10.52 -2.57
N GLY A 149 -12.65 -11.45 -2.05
CA GLY A 149 -13.10 -12.37 -1.01
C GLY A 149 -13.40 -11.69 0.33
N ASN A 150 -12.77 -10.56 0.65
CA ASN A 150 -13.11 -9.78 1.83
C ASN A 150 -14.39 -8.99 1.62
N GLU A 151 -14.59 -8.42 0.43
CA GLU A 151 -15.84 -7.75 0.04
C GLU A 151 -17.03 -8.70 0.12
N GLU A 152 -16.91 -9.91 -0.43
CA GLU A 152 -17.95 -10.95 -0.34
C GLU A 152 -18.31 -11.30 1.11
N LYS A 153 -17.31 -11.45 1.99
CA LYS A 153 -17.55 -11.74 3.41
C LYS A 153 -18.31 -10.62 4.11
N VAL A 154 -17.92 -9.36 3.86
CA VAL A 154 -18.61 -8.19 4.43
C VAL A 154 -20.04 -8.09 3.91
N LEU A 155 -20.25 -8.35 2.61
CA LEU A 155 -21.59 -8.36 2.04
C LEU A 155 -22.48 -9.47 2.62
N GLN A 156 -21.92 -10.66 2.83
CA GLN A 156 -22.62 -11.78 3.47
C GLN A 156 -22.89 -11.52 4.96
N SER A 157 -22.08 -10.69 5.61
CA SER A 157 -22.26 -10.32 7.00
C SER A 157 -23.35 -9.26 7.20
N PHE A 158 -23.81 -8.58 6.13
CA PHE A 158 -24.94 -7.65 6.24
C PHE A 158 -26.24 -8.41 6.48
N ASN A 159 -26.71 -8.37 7.72
CA ASN A 159 -28.03 -8.82 8.12
C ASN A 159 -28.83 -7.60 8.61
N TYR A 160 -29.93 -7.29 7.94
CA TYR A 160 -30.78 -6.15 8.29
C TYR A 160 -31.40 -6.29 9.68
N ASP A 161 -31.71 -7.52 10.08
CA ASP A 161 -32.34 -7.82 11.37
C ASP A 161 -31.31 -7.89 12.51
N TYR A 162 -30.03 -8.08 12.18
CA TYR A 162 -28.95 -8.22 13.16
C TYR A 162 -27.68 -7.50 12.66
N PRO A 163 -27.59 -6.17 12.84
CA PRO A 163 -26.41 -5.43 12.44
C PRO A 163 -25.20 -5.92 13.24
N LEU A 164 -24.16 -6.36 12.53
CA LEU A 164 -22.90 -6.79 13.13
C LEU A 164 -21.99 -5.59 13.36
N GLY A 165 -21.37 -5.53 14.54
CA GLY A 165 -20.31 -4.61 14.86
C GLY A 165 -18.92 -5.25 14.72
N LEU A 166 -17.88 -4.47 14.93
CA LEU A 166 -16.47 -4.93 14.88
C LEU A 166 -16.16 -6.10 15.83
N LYS A 167 -17.01 -6.37 16.84
CA LYS A 167 -16.83 -7.46 17.81
C LYS A 167 -17.44 -8.79 17.36
N ASP A 168 -18.24 -8.79 16.30
CA ASP A 168 -19.00 -9.96 15.84
C ASP A 168 -18.33 -10.67 14.64
N VAL A 169 -17.18 -10.17 14.18
CA VAL A 169 -16.37 -10.68 13.05
C VAL A 169 -15.05 -11.29 13.49
#